data_AF-A0AAI8BD24-F1
#
_entry.id   AF-A0AAI8BD24-F1
#
_cell.length_a   1.000
_cell.length_b   1.000
_cell.length_c   1.000
_cell.angle_alpha   90.00
_cell.angle_beta   90.00
_cell.angle_gamma   90.00
#
_symmetry.space_group_name_H-M   'P 1'
#
loop_
_entity.id
_entity.type
_entity.pdbx_description
1 polymer ?
#
loop_
_entity_poly.entity_id
_entity_poly.type
_entity_poly.pdbx_seq_one_letter_code
_entity_poly.pdbx_strand_id
1 'polypeptide(L)'
;MAAGVAAVSVMAASIATAGVVAASGSAARAAERAPADAGWRDVAAPASPGSAWPGSSRKRGFGANPAANPAASADVVPNLGADASTAGANPGGSTLRIEHASRLARANAGLDADGNATRSGRANPGGGARAELGERVSVAASERIGASVRANEIASEGARLRDAADRIATSASPAAKSVRASAAACTPSWPRWDRFKRDFMSADGRVIDVGSADERTVSEGQAYGLFFALVANDRPAFDALLYWTEHNLAQGDLAAHLPAWLWGRAADGAWRVLDANAASDADLWIAYALLEAGRLWRERSYTARGALLAKRVLDDETAMLPGLGLVLLPGPTGFRPMRDLWRLNPSYSPPQAIRGIGAHLPDDARWARLAASVGRVLIDSAPRGFAPDWALYRADRGFEPDADSRAESAYNAIRVYLWAGMLDASDALAQPLLARFAPFADHVAAHGAPPETVDATTGAAGPRDGNAGFSAAAVPFLDARGEHALADAQVARIVRLEREAASGYYANVLTLFGLGWRDGRYRFAADGTLNVRWSEPCSTPAR
;
A
#
# COMPACT_ATOMS: atom_id res chain seq x y z
N MET A 1 -5.23 3.37 78.01
CA MET A 1 -3.98 3.92 77.43
C MET A 1 -3.80 3.22 76.09
N ALA A 2 -3.79 3.85 74.92
CA ALA A 2 -3.62 5.25 74.57
C ALA A 2 -4.76 5.73 73.64
N ALA A 3 -5.28 6.92 73.94
CA ALA A 3 -6.35 7.65 73.25
C ALA A 3 -5.89 8.09 71.84
N GLY A 4 -6.74 8.19 70.81
CA GLY A 4 -8.02 8.91 70.69
C GLY A 4 -7.82 9.99 69.60
N VAL A 5 -8.77 10.51 68.83
CA VAL A 5 -10.24 10.63 68.83
C VAL A 5 -10.57 11.07 67.37
N ALA A 6 -11.38 10.34 66.60
CA ALA A 6 -12.84 10.45 66.41
C ALA A 6 -13.39 11.80 65.90
N ALA A 7 -14.30 11.66 64.94
CA ALA A 7 -15.03 12.66 64.16
C ALA A 7 -16.03 13.51 64.96
N VAL A 8 -16.74 14.41 64.25
CA VAL A 8 -18.18 14.82 64.36
C VAL A 8 -18.28 16.28 63.88
N SER A 9 -18.78 16.53 62.67
CA SER A 9 -20.18 16.78 62.26
C SER A 9 -20.52 18.27 62.23
N VAL A 10 -21.29 18.69 61.22
CA VAL A 10 -22.64 19.28 61.31
C VAL A 10 -22.95 20.07 60.02
N MET A 11 -24.11 19.73 59.43
CA MET A 11 -25.17 20.53 58.75
C MET A 11 -24.84 21.98 58.35
N ALA A 12 -25.44 22.63 57.36
CA ALA A 12 -26.60 22.41 56.48
C ALA A 12 -26.45 23.48 55.38
N ALA A 13 -26.70 23.14 54.11
CA ALA A 13 -27.92 23.50 53.39
C ALA A 13 -28.19 25.01 53.22
N SER A 14 -28.18 25.40 51.95
CA SER A 14 -29.22 26.19 51.27
C SER A 14 -29.06 27.71 51.12
N ILE A 15 -29.10 28.11 49.82
CA ILE A 15 -29.97 29.15 49.23
C ILE A 15 -29.68 30.59 49.67
N ALA A 16 -29.60 31.62 48.84
CA ALA A 16 -29.58 31.84 47.41
C ALA A 16 -29.34 33.35 47.18
N THR A 17 -29.04 33.69 45.93
CA THR A 17 -29.45 34.92 45.22
C THR A 17 -28.87 36.30 45.58
N ALA A 18 -28.40 36.93 44.49
CA ALA A 18 -28.43 38.36 44.15
C ALA A 18 -27.55 39.31 45.00
N GLY A 19 -26.76 40.22 44.44
CA GLY A 19 -26.54 40.65 43.07
C GLY A 19 -25.75 41.96 43.04
N VAL A 20 -25.24 42.29 41.85
CA VAL A 20 -25.19 43.66 41.29
C VAL A 20 -24.01 44.60 41.67
N VAL A 21 -23.26 44.95 40.61
CA VAL A 21 -22.53 46.21 40.27
C VAL A 21 -21.03 46.36 40.59
N ALA A 22 -20.26 46.39 39.48
CA ALA A 22 -19.13 47.25 39.04
C ALA A 22 -18.07 47.70 40.07
N ALA A 23 -16.76 47.72 39.81
CA ALA A 23 -16.06 48.20 38.62
C ALA A 23 -14.55 47.89 38.70
N SER A 24 -13.89 47.83 37.53
CA SER A 24 -12.48 48.17 37.25
C SER A 24 -11.33 47.49 38.03
N GLY A 25 -10.46 46.79 37.30
CA GLY A 25 -9.10 46.46 37.76
C GLY A 25 -8.41 45.46 36.86
N SER A 26 -7.56 45.94 35.95
CA SER A 26 -6.67 45.11 35.15
C SER A 26 -5.63 44.41 36.04
N ALA A 27 -5.41 43.11 35.85
CA ALA A 27 -4.08 42.49 35.83
C ALA A 27 -4.20 40.97 35.62
N ALA A 28 -3.55 40.54 34.54
CA ALA A 28 -2.92 39.24 34.30
C ALA A 28 -3.17 38.11 35.31
N ARG A 29 -3.76 37.00 34.82
CA ARG A 29 -3.42 35.66 35.33
C ARG A 29 -3.14 34.73 34.17
N ALA A 30 -2.01 34.04 34.33
CA ALA A 30 -1.51 32.98 33.49
C ALA A 30 -2.59 31.93 33.24
N ALA A 31 -2.84 31.65 31.96
CA ALA A 31 -3.54 30.46 31.54
C ALA A 31 -2.51 29.33 31.44
N GLU A 32 -2.61 28.37 32.35
CA GLU A 32 -2.04 27.04 32.18
C GLU A 32 -2.54 26.47 30.84
N ARG A 33 -1.60 26.23 29.94
CA ARG A 33 -1.83 25.53 28.67
C ARG A 33 -2.06 24.05 28.97
N ALA A 34 -3.28 23.58 28.76
CA ALA A 34 -3.54 22.16 28.57
C ALA A 34 -3.11 21.77 27.14
N PRO A 35 -2.34 20.69 26.92
CA PRO A 35 -1.95 20.25 25.59
C PRO A 35 -3.16 19.65 24.85
N ALA A 36 -3.35 20.11 23.61
CA ALA A 36 -4.27 19.53 22.65
C ALA A 36 -3.64 18.27 22.03
N ASP A 37 -3.62 17.17 22.79
CA ASP A 37 -3.20 15.85 22.32
C ASP A 37 -4.45 15.02 21.97
N ALA A 38 -4.86 15.08 20.71
CA ALA A 38 -5.69 14.06 20.09
C ALA A 38 -4.77 13.06 19.38
N GLY A 39 -3.98 12.33 20.16
CA GLY A 39 -3.36 11.10 19.70
C GLY A 39 -4.44 10.09 19.33
N TRP A 40 -4.17 9.28 18.29
CA TRP A 40 -5.02 8.20 17.79
C TRP A 40 -5.72 7.45 18.93
N ARG A 41 -7.01 7.71 19.12
CA ARG A 41 -7.92 6.82 19.82
C ARG A 41 -8.80 6.18 18.76
N ASP A 42 -8.57 4.89 18.55
CA ASP A 42 -9.45 3.95 17.86
C ASP A 42 -9.69 4.16 16.35
N VAL A 43 -8.65 3.96 15.54
CA VAL A 43 -8.83 3.19 14.29
C VAL A 43 -8.70 1.72 14.69
N ALA A 44 -9.80 1.14 15.13
CA ALA A 44 -9.83 -0.24 15.62
C ALA A 44 -9.57 -1.22 14.47
N ALA A 45 -8.46 -1.97 14.57
CA ALA A 45 -8.35 -3.28 13.94
C ALA A 45 -9.48 -4.20 14.47
N PRO A 46 -10.07 -5.08 13.65
CA PRO A 46 -11.02 -6.05 14.16
C PRO A 46 -10.29 -6.99 15.14
N ALA A 47 -10.86 -7.13 16.35
CA ALA A 47 -10.41 -8.15 17.29
C ALA A 47 -10.53 -9.53 16.64
N SER A 48 -9.42 -10.27 16.55
CA SER A 48 -9.44 -11.69 16.21
C SER A 48 -10.18 -12.45 17.32
N PRO A 49 -11.27 -13.19 17.04
CA PRO A 49 -11.92 -13.97 18.08
C PRO A 49 -11.06 -15.22 18.38
N GLY A 50 -10.30 -15.13 19.47
CA GLY A 50 -9.72 -16.26 20.16
C GLY A 50 -10.82 -17.19 20.68
N SER A 51 -10.64 -18.48 20.42
CA SER A 51 -11.47 -19.62 20.82
C SER A 51 -11.88 -19.63 22.29
N ALA A 52 -13.19 -19.71 22.57
CA ALA A 52 -13.81 -20.62 23.54
C ALA A 52 -15.33 -20.36 23.62
N TRP A 53 -16.14 -21.26 23.04
CA TRP A 53 -17.55 -21.40 23.41
C TRP A 53 -17.80 -22.86 23.82
N PRO A 54 -18.20 -23.15 25.06
CA PRO A 54 -18.61 -24.49 25.45
C PRO A 54 -20.06 -24.75 25.01
N GLY A 55 -20.29 -25.97 24.54
CA GLY A 55 -21.54 -26.39 23.93
C GLY A 55 -22.67 -26.75 24.89
N SER A 56 -23.87 -26.71 24.29
CA SER A 56 -25.07 -27.50 24.57
C SER A 56 -25.77 -27.32 25.93
N SER A 57 -27.07 -27.01 25.93
CA SER A 57 -28.11 -28.05 25.83
C SER A 57 -29.55 -27.55 26.13
N ARG A 58 -30.53 -28.14 25.42
CA ARG A 58 -32.00 -28.27 25.70
C ARG A 58 -32.85 -26.99 25.57
N LYS A 59 -34.12 -27.00 25.14
CA LYS A 59 -35.10 -28.05 24.78
C LYS A 59 -36.27 -27.41 23.97
N ARG A 60 -36.91 -28.28 23.19
CA ARG A 60 -38.13 -28.17 22.37
C ARG A 60 -39.31 -27.34 22.91
N GLY A 61 -40.08 -26.77 21.97
CA GLY A 61 -41.51 -26.46 22.08
C GLY A 61 -42.16 -26.41 20.69
N PHE A 62 -43.12 -27.31 20.46
CA PHE A 62 -43.84 -27.59 19.19
C PHE A 62 -44.93 -26.56 18.87
N GLY A 63 -45.28 -26.45 17.57
CA GLY A 63 -46.53 -25.88 17.08
C GLY A 63 -46.68 -26.03 15.56
N ALA A 64 -47.27 -27.14 15.12
CA ALA A 64 -47.79 -27.38 13.75
C ALA A 64 -49.13 -26.61 13.56
N ASN A 65 -49.77 -26.40 12.40
CA ASN A 65 -49.86 -27.13 11.11
C ASN A 65 -50.62 -26.21 10.07
N PRO A 66 -51.23 -26.66 8.93
CA PRO A 66 -50.76 -26.34 7.57
C PRO A 66 -51.86 -25.88 6.57
N ALA A 67 -51.50 -25.66 5.29
CA ALA A 67 -52.30 -25.93 4.06
C ALA A 67 -51.44 -25.50 2.83
N ALA A 68 -50.93 -26.39 1.96
CA ALA A 68 -51.56 -27.14 0.86
C ALA A 68 -51.68 -26.37 -0.49
N ASN A 69 -50.65 -26.54 -1.36
CA ASN A 69 -50.58 -27.02 -2.78
C ASN A 69 -51.76 -26.78 -3.78
N PRO A 70 -51.63 -27.08 -5.12
CA PRO A 70 -50.47 -27.27 -6.04
C PRO A 70 -50.65 -26.74 -7.51
N ALA A 71 -49.63 -27.02 -8.36
CA ALA A 71 -49.68 -27.39 -9.80
C ALA A 71 -49.69 -26.23 -10.85
N ALA A 72 -49.14 -26.32 -12.08
CA ALA A 72 -48.60 -27.43 -12.88
C ALA A 72 -47.79 -26.95 -14.13
N SER A 73 -46.95 -27.85 -14.68
CA SER A 73 -46.65 -28.14 -16.12
C SER A 73 -45.81 -27.16 -16.97
N ALA A 74 -44.62 -27.55 -17.48
CA ALA A 74 -44.32 -28.21 -18.78
C ALA A 74 -44.28 -27.18 -19.96
N ASP A 75 -43.34 -27.09 -20.89
CA ASP A 75 -42.68 -28.14 -21.68
C ASP A 75 -41.62 -27.53 -22.67
N VAL A 76 -40.69 -28.38 -23.15
CA VAL A 76 -40.03 -28.40 -24.50
C VAL A 76 -38.83 -27.48 -24.86
N VAL A 77 -37.70 -28.18 -25.10
CA VAL A 77 -36.52 -27.90 -25.98
C VAL A 77 -36.62 -29.02 -27.08
N PRO A 78 -36.10 -28.96 -28.35
CA PRO A 78 -34.81 -28.39 -28.78
C PRO A 78 -34.73 -27.83 -30.23
N ASN A 79 -33.58 -27.25 -30.60
CA ASN A 79 -32.96 -27.66 -31.88
C ASN A 79 -31.43 -27.42 -31.95
N LEU A 80 -30.76 -28.44 -32.47
CA LEU A 80 -29.37 -28.49 -32.94
C LEU A 80 -29.35 -28.16 -34.44
N GLY A 81 -28.22 -27.64 -34.93
CA GLY A 81 -27.95 -27.52 -36.36
C GLY A 81 -26.46 -27.30 -36.59
N ALA A 82 -25.77 -28.37 -36.97
CA ALA A 82 -24.41 -28.39 -37.50
C ALA A 82 -24.46 -28.48 -39.04
N ASP A 83 -23.44 -27.93 -39.70
CA ASP A 83 -22.84 -28.34 -40.99
C ASP A 83 -21.96 -27.18 -41.51
N ALA A 84 -21.02 -27.31 -42.44
CA ALA A 84 -19.86 -28.19 -42.63
C ALA A 84 -19.07 -27.58 -43.82
N SER A 85 -17.75 -27.54 -43.72
CA SER A 85 -16.75 -27.52 -44.83
C SER A 85 -16.69 -26.37 -45.86
N THR A 86 -15.49 -25.80 -46.06
CA THR A 86 -14.73 -25.93 -47.33
C THR A 86 -13.30 -25.40 -47.18
N ALA A 87 -12.38 -26.10 -47.84
CA ALA A 87 -10.94 -25.90 -47.85
C ALA A 87 -10.50 -24.81 -48.86
N GLY A 88 -9.33 -24.21 -48.60
CA GLY A 88 -8.60 -23.35 -49.55
C GLY A 88 -7.15 -23.19 -49.12
N ALA A 89 -6.22 -23.46 -50.04
CA ALA A 89 -4.82 -23.80 -49.79
C ALA A 89 -3.85 -22.59 -49.62
N ASN A 90 -2.72 -22.92 -48.98
CA ASN A 90 -1.40 -22.25 -48.85
C ASN A 90 -0.79 -21.81 -50.23
N PRO A 91 0.39 -21.13 -50.35
CA PRO A 91 1.46 -20.92 -49.36
C PRO A 91 2.25 -19.59 -49.38
N GLY A 92 3.12 -19.37 -48.39
CA GLY A 92 4.28 -18.47 -48.52
C GLY A 92 5.11 -18.25 -47.26
N GLY A 93 6.20 -19.02 -47.10
CA GLY A 93 7.45 -18.71 -46.33
C GLY A 93 7.34 -18.48 -44.82
N SER A 94 8.25 -18.86 -43.94
CA SER A 94 9.59 -19.46 -44.03
C SER A 94 9.94 -19.88 -42.61
N THR A 95 10.17 -21.17 -42.38
CA THR A 95 10.65 -21.74 -41.12
C THR A 95 12.18 -21.67 -41.07
N LEU A 96 12.72 -20.97 -40.06
CA LEU A 96 14.12 -21.12 -39.65
C LEU A 96 14.14 -21.80 -38.27
N ARG A 97 14.45 -23.10 -38.28
CA ARG A 97 15.03 -23.83 -37.15
C ARG A 97 16.54 -23.57 -37.18
N ILE A 98 17.11 -23.18 -36.04
CA ILE A 98 18.51 -23.48 -35.73
C ILE A 98 18.52 -24.10 -34.33
N GLU A 99 18.54 -25.43 -34.31
CA GLU A 99 19.19 -26.21 -33.26
C GLU A 99 20.69 -26.12 -33.51
N HIS A 100 21.51 -25.93 -32.48
CA HIS A 100 22.85 -26.50 -32.47
C HIS A 100 23.21 -26.93 -31.05
N ALA A 101 23.34 -28.24 -30.92
CA ALA A 101 23.64 -28.97 -29.70
C ALA A 101 25.15 -29.01 -29.43
N SER A 102 25.44 -29.14 -28.13
CA SER A 102 26.66 -29.58 -27.50
C SER A 102 27.34 -30.78 -28.17
N ARG A 103 28.68 -30.73 -28.26
CA ARG A 103 29.64 -31.87 -28.20
C ARG A 103 31.05 -31.26 -28.25
N LEU A 104 31.97 -31.57 -27.33
CA LEU A 104 32.80 -32.76 -27.39
C LEU A 104 33.47 -33.04 -26.04
N ALA A 105 33.22 -34.24 -25.52
CA ALA A 105 34.21 -35.04 -24.82
C ALA A 105 34.36 -36.36 -25.59
N ARG A 106 35.61 -36.74 -25.91
CA ARG A 106 36.10 -38.11 -26.18
C ARG A 106 37.53 -38.13 -25.61
N ALA A 107 38.05 -39.19 -25.01
CA ALA A 107 37.92 -40.58 -25.42
C ALA A 107 38.29 -41.59 -24.31
N ASN A 108 37.76 -42.81 -24.48
CA ASN A 108 38.31 -44.16 -24.22
C ASN A 108 38.63 -44.56 -22.76
N ALA A 109 38.37 -45.78 -22.27
CA ALA A 109 37.85 -47.07 -22.75
C ALA A 109 37.29 -47.77 -21.48
N GLY A 110 36.40 -48.76 -21.44
CA GLY A 110 36.03 -49.90 -22.28
C GLY A 110 35.00 -50.72 -21.46
N LEU A 111 34.17 -51.52 -22.13
CA LEU A 111 33.10 -52.37 -21.56
C LEU A 111 33.72 -53.55 -20.77
N ASP A 112 32.99 -54.35 -19.96
CA ASP A 112 32.03 -55.44 -20.30
C ASP A 112 31.06 -55.64 -19.10
N ALA A 113 29.73 -55.75 -19.23
CA ALA A 113 28.88 -56.84 -19.74
C ALA A 113 28.89 -58.14 -18.89
N ASP A 114 28.11 -58.16 -17.80
CA ASP A 114 27.23 -59.28 -17.41
C ASP A 114 26.48 -58.96 -16.10
N GLY A 115 25.18 -58.74 -16.21
CA GLY A 115 24.29 -58.59 -15.05
C GLY A 115 24.05 -59.93 -14.37
N ASN A 116 24.55 -60.10 -13.15
CA ASN A 116 23.91 -60.97 -12.16
C ASN A 116 24.23 -60.56 -10.72
N ALA A 117 23.23 -60.71 -9.85
CA ALA A 117 23.33 -60.49 -8.42
C ALA A 117 23.78 -61.77 -7.71
N THR A 118 24.76 -61.67 -6.80
CA THR A 118 24.93 -62.67 -5.74
C THR A 118 25.35 -62.05 -4.41
N ARG A 119 24.59 -62.48 -3.41
CA ARG A 119 24.69 -62.26 -1.96
C ARG A 119 25.71 -63.21 -1.34
N SER A 120 26.63 -62.71 -0.52
CA SER A 120 27.20 -63.29 0.72
C SER A 120 28.45 -62.45 1.07
N GLY A 121 28.90 -62.24 2.29
CA GLY A 121 28.56 -62.75 3.60
C GLY A 121 29.71 -62.38 4.54
N ARG A 122 29.36 -62.01 5.78
CA ARG A 122 30.15 -62.14 7.02
C ARG A 122 31.56 -61.53 7.15
N ALA A 123 31.61 -60.58 8.10
CA ALA A 123 32.32 -60.67 9.39
C ALA A 123 33.81 -60.28 9.50
N ASN A 124 34.00 -59.07 10.07
CA ASN A 124 34.69 -58.78 11.34
C ASN A 124 36.25 -58.87 11.39
N PRO A 125 36.93 -58.37 12.44
CA PRO A 125 37.42 -56.99 12.50
C PRO A 125 38.89 -56.87 12.94
N GLY A 126 39.40 -55.64 12.95
CA GLY A 126 40.32 -55.19 13.99
C GLY A 126 41.78 -54.98 13.59
N GLY A 127 42.35 -53.92 14.17
CA GLY A 127 43.77 -53.89 14.51
C GLY A 127 44.59 -52.77 13.88
N GLY A 128 44.83 -51.72 14.66
CA GLY A 128 46.21 -51.34 14.99
C GLY A 128 46.94 -50.39 14.06
N ALA A 129 47.16 -49.18 14.58
CA ALA A 129 48.00 -48.13 14.03
C ALA A 129 49.49 -48.49 13.93
N ARG A 130 50.16 -48.01 12.86
CA ARG A 130 51.42 -47.22 12.84
C ARG A 130 52.23 -47.52 11.57
N ALA A 131 52.38 -46.51 10.70
CA ALA A 131 53.63 -46.18 9.99
C ALA A 131 53.42 -44.89 9.17
N GLU A 132 53.77 -43.75 9.76
CA GLU A 132 54.12 -42.53 9.02
C GLU A 132 55.59 -42.61 8.55
N LEU A 133 55.90 -41.75 7.58
CA LEU A 133 57.23 -41.30 7.10
C LEU A 133 57.78 -42.02 5.87
N GLY A 134 57.35 -41.53 4.70
CA GLY A 134 57.99 -41.88 3.44
C GLY A 134 57.54 -41.14 2.18
N GLU A 135 56.73 -40.06 2.22
CA GLU A 135 56.34 -39.38 0.96
C GLU A 135 55.79 -37.95 1.14
N ARG A 136 56.57 -37.03 1.74
CA ARG A 136 56.16 -35.61 1.85
C ARG A 136 57.31 -34.61 1.62
N VAL A 137 58.21 -34.86 0.67
CA VAL A 137 59.27 -33.90 0.30
C VAL A 137 59.29 -33.54 -1.20
N SER A 138 58.52 -34.21 -2.07
CA SER A 138 58.54 -33.91 -3.52
C SER A 138 57.39 -33.04 -4.06
N VAL A 139 56.35 -32.76 -3.28
CA VAL A 139 55.16 -32.00 -3.78
C VAL A 139 55.17 -30.52 -3.35
N ALA A 140 55.79 -30.17 -2.23
CA ALA A 140 55.80 -28.78 -1.72
C ALA A 140 56.81 -27.85 -2.44
N ALA A 141 57.75 -28.40 -3.22
CA ALA A 141 58.75 -27.61 -3.95
C ALA A 141 58.25 -27.15 -5.34
N SER A 142 57.38 -27.92 -6.01
CA SER A 142 56.84 -27.54 -7.33
C SER A 142 55.69 -26.51 -7.24
N GLU A 143 54.96 -26.45 -6.14
CA GLU A 143 53.86 -25.48 -5.98
C GLU A 143 54.34 -24.05 -5.66
N ARG A 144 55.51 -23.88 -5.03
CA ARG A 144 56.08 -22.55 -4.75
C ARG A 144 56.74 -21.89 -5.98
N ILE A 145 57.23 -22.68 -6.93
CA ILE A 145 57.81 -22.16 -8.18
C ILE A 145 56.70 -21.73 -9.14
N GLY A 146 55.56 -22.45 -9.18
CA GLY A 146 54.40 -22.07 -10.00
C GLY A 146 53.66 -20.80 -9.55
N ALA A 147 53.65 -20.51 -8.24
CA ALA A 147 53.02 -19.30 -7.70
C ALA A 147 53.86 -18.02 -7.91
N SER A 148 55.19 -18.14 -7.90
CA SER A 148 56.12 -17.03 -8.14
C SER A 148 56.16 -16.59 -9.61
N VAL A 149 56.02 -17.51 -10.56
CA VAL A 149 56.01 -17.19 -12.00
C VAL A 149 54.71 -16.47 -12.40
N ARG A 150 53.54 -16.89 -11.88
CA ARG A 150 52.26 -16.22 -12.15
C ARG A 150 52.14 -14.83 -11.53
N ALA A 151 52.78 -14.60 -10.38
CA ALA A 151 52.79 -13.28 -9.75
C ALA A 151 53.62 -12.24 -10.55
N ASN A 152 54.73 -12.67 -11.15
CA ASN A 152 55.57 -11.79 -11.98
C ASN A 152 54.94 -11.51 -13.36
N GLU A 153 54.20 -12.45 -13.95
CA GLU A 153 53.48 -12.22 -15.21
C GLU A 153 52.32 -11.21 -15.04
N ILE A 154 51.53 -11.32 -13.95
CA ILE A 154 50.43 -10.38 -13.64
C ILE A 154 50.95 -8.97 -13.33
N ALA A 155 52.11 -8.84 -12.67
CA ALA A 155 52.75 -7.55 -12.42
C ALA A 155 53.29 -6.88 -13.70
N SER A 156 53.78 -7.68 -14.66
CA SER A 156 54.30 -7.18 -15.94
C SER A 156 53.19 -6.74 -16.93
N GLU A 157 52.02 -7.38 -16.86
CA GLU A 157 50.83 -7.01 -17.65
C GLU A 157 50.18 -5.73 -17.09
N GLY A 158 50.16 -5.57 -15.76
CA GLY A 158 49.65 -4.38 -15.08
C GLY A 158 50.48 -3.10 -15.33
N ALA A 159 51.79 -3.25 -15.57
CA ALA A 159 52.67 -2.13 -15.93
C ALA A 159 52.50 -1.69 -17.40
N ARG A 160 52.23 -2.63 -18.31
CA ARG A 160 52.00 -2.35 -19.74
C ARG A 160 50.63 -1.71 -20.01
N LEU A 161 49.62 -2.04 -19.20
CA LEU A 161 48.28 -1.41 -19.30
C LEU A 161 48.25 0.02 -18.73
N ARG A 162 49.10 0.34 -17.75
CA ARG A 162 49.24 1.71 -17.21
C ARG A 162 49.98 2.65 -18.19
N ASP A 163 51.02 2.16 -18.85
CA ASP A 163 51.78 2.95 -19.85
C ASP A 163 50.98 3.17 -21.15
N ALA A 164 50.02 2.30 -21.47
CA ALA A 164 49.06 2.50 -22.57
C ALA A 164 47.93 3.49 -22.23
N ALA A 165 47.50 3.57 -20.96
CA ALA A 165 46.51 4.53 -20.50
C ALA A 165 47.07 5.96 -20.43
N ASP A 166 48.34 6.13 -20.03
CA ASP A 166 49.00 7.44 -19.96
C ASP A 166 49.37 8.01 -21.34
N ARG A 167 49.56 7.15 -22.36
CA ARG A 167 49.81 7.56 -23.75
C ARG A 167 48.54 7.91 -24.55
N ILE A 168 47.36 7.47 -24.11
CA ILE A 168 46.06 7.91 -24.66
C ILE A 168 45.65 9.27 -24.08
N ALA A 169 46.18 9.65 -22.91
CA ALA A 169 45.87 10.89 -22.22
C ALA A 169 46.58 12.15 -22.78
N THR A 170 47.47 12.03 -23.77
CA THR A 170 48.35 13.14 -24.22
C THR A 170 48.26 13.55 -25.70
N SER A 171 47.21 13.16 -26.44
CA SER A 171 47.00 13.65 -27.82
C SER A 171 45.54 13.97 -28.20
N ALA A 172 44.84 14.75 -27.38
CA ALA A 172 43.56 15.35 -27.78
C ALA A 172 43.58 16.88 -27.63
N SER A 173 43.49 17.54 -28.79
CA SER A 173 43.53 18.98 -29.03
C SER A 173 42.49 19.79 -28.20
N PRO A 174 42.76 21.05 -27.83
CA PRO A 174 41.87 21.87 -27.01
C PRO A 174 40.78 22.54 -27.86
N ALA A 175 39.84 21.76 -28.38
CA ALA A 175 38.71 22.30 -29.14
C ALA A 175 37.46 21.40 -29.04
N ALA A 176 37.00 21.17 -27.81
CA ALA A 176 35.63 20.68 -27.56
C ALA A 176 35.22 20.93 -26.10
N LYS A 177 35.31 22.17 -25.61
CA LYS A 177 34.40 22.60 -24.52
C LYS A 177 33.04 22.90 -25.12
N SER A 178 32.44 21.88 -25.72
CA SER A 178 31.03 21.88 -26.11
C SER A 178 30.24 21.48 -24.87
N VAL A 179 29.76 22.52 -24.19
CA VAL A 179 28.53 22.59 -23.42
C VAL A 179 27.81 21.23 -23.28
N ARG A 180 28.23 20.41 -22.31
CA ARG A 180 27.22 19.70 -21.50
C ARG A 180 26.61 20.77 -20.62
N ALA A 181 25.68 21.52 -21.19
CA ALA A 181 24.64 22.12 -20.38
C ALA A 181 24.11 20.95 -19.55
N SER A 182 24.33 21.03 -18.25
CA SER A 182 23.51 20.33 -17.29
C SER A 182 22.09 20.51 -17.81
N ALA A 183 21.45 19.41 -18.23
CA ALA A 183 20.01 19.35 -18.13
C ALA A 183 19.77 19.49 -16.63
N ALA A 184 19.71 20.73 -16.15
CA ALA A 184 19.19 21.05 -14.85
C ALA A 184 17.79 20.45 -14.90
N ALA A 185 17.68 19.23 -14.36
CA ALA A 185 16.44 18.51 -14.33
C ALA A 185 15.44 19.47 -13.73
N CYS A 186 14.34 19.72 -14.45
CA CYS A 186 13.21 20.45 -13.92
C CYS A 186 12.55 19.58 -12.85
N THR A 187 13.25 19.38 -11.73
CA THR A 187 12.71 18.80 -10.51
C THR A 187 12.29 19.98 -9.65
N PRO A 188 11.09 20.53 -9.84
CA PRO A 188 10.62 21.62 -9.01
C PRO A 188 10.62 21.13 -7.56
N SER A 189 11.28 21.87 -6.67
CA SER A 189 11.27 21.58 -5.25
C SER A 189 9.82 21.40 -4.76
N TRP A 190 9.60 20.41 -3.89
CA TRP A 190 8.29 20.17 -3.28
C TRP A 190 8.40 20.36 -1.76
N PRO A 191 8.26 21.61 -1.26
CA PRO A 191 8.53 21.91 0.14
C PRO A 191 7.71 21.09 1.15
N ARG A 192 6.48 20.71 0.79
CA ARG A 192 5.64 19.85 1.63
C ARG A 192 6.22 18.43 1.74
N TRP A 193 6.75 17.86 0.66
CA TRP A 193 7.44 16.58 0.69
C TRP A 193 8.74 16.66 1.51
N ASP A 194 9.52 17.73 1.33
CA ASP A 194 10.75 17.91 2.10
C ASP A 194 10.47 18.08 3.59
N ARG A 195 9.38 18.77 3.95
CA ARG A 195 8.91 18.85 5.34
C ARG A 195 8.46 17.49 5.86
N PHE A 196 7.67 16.76 5.08
CA PHE A 196 7.20 15.44 5.48
C PHE A 196 8.34 14.49 5.78
N LYS A 197 9.37 14.43 4.91
CA LYS A 197 10.57 13.63 5.16
C LYS A 197 11.25 14.02 6.47
N ARG A 198 11.44 15.32 6.73
CA ARG A 198 12.08 15.78 7.97
C ARG A 198 11.30 15.43 9.22
N ASP A 199 9.98 15.56 9.16
CA ASP A 199 9.12 15.49 10.34
C ASP A 199 8.67 14.04 10.63
N PHE A 200 8.56 13.19 9.60
CA PHE A 200 7.95 11.86 9.71
C PHE A 200 8.78 10.71 9.13
N MET A 201 9.91 10.95 8.46
CA MET A 201 10.73 9.88 7.88
C MET A 201 12.08 9.78 8.60
N SER A 202 12.42 8.59 9.09
CA SER A 202 13.74 8.32 9.64
C SER A 202 14.81 8.22 8.54
N ALA A 203 16.08 8.31 8.95
CA ALA A 203 17.22 8.22 8.03
C ALA A 203 17.32 6.87 7.31
N ASP A 204 16.83 5.79 7.93
CA ASP A 204 16.81 4.43 7.37
C ASP A 204 15.55 4.14 6.51
N GLY A 205 14.67 5.12 6.30
CA GLY A 205 13.52 4.99 5.37
C GLY A 205 12.21 4.53 6.00
N ARG A 206 12.05 4.66 7.32
CA ARG A 206 10.81 4.37 8.04
C ARG A 206 9.95 5.63 8.15
N VAL A 207 8.67 5.54 7.79
CA VAL A 207 7.66 6.57 8.06
C VAL A 207 7.05 6.33 9.44
N ILE A 208 7.09 7.35 10.29
CA ILE A 208 6.75 7.28 11.71
C ILE A 208 5.51 8.14 11.96
N ASP A 209 4.48 7.54 12.57
CA ASP A 209 3.38 8.30 13.15
C ASP A 209 3.83 8.90 14.49
N VAL A 210 4.48 10.07 14.40
CA VAL A 210 5.02 10.79 15.54
C VAL A 210 3.88 11.20 16.47
N GLY A 211 3.94 10.74 17.73
CA GLY A 211 2.91 10.95 18.75
C GLY A 211 2.11 9.68 19.10
N SER A 212 2.26 8.61 18.33
CA SER A 212 1.78 7.27 18.74
C SER A 212 2.63 6.71 19.89
N ALA A 213 1.99 6.01 20.84
CA ALA A 213 2.67 5.49 22.03
C ALA A 213 3.72 4.41 21.72
N ASP A 214 3.54 3.70 20.61
CA ASP A 214 4.41 2.65 20.09
C ASP A 214 5.33 3.14 18.96
N GLU A 215 5.33 4.45 18.67
CA GLU A 215 6.07 5.06 17.57
C GLU A 215 5.88 4.27 16.28
N ARG A 216 4.62 3.94 15.95
CA ARG A 216 4.32 2.97 14.90
C ARG A 216 4.72 3.42 13.50
N THR A 217 5.00 2.41 12.69
CA THR A 217 4.94 2.47 11.22
C THR A 217 3.84 1.55 10.78
N VAL A 218 3.04 2.05 9.86
CA VAL A 218 2.06 1.24 9.14
C VAL A 218 2.49 1.06 7.69
N SER A 219 2.17 -0.08 7.09
CA SER A 219 2.46 -0.32 5.66
C SER A 219 1.88 0.79 4.78
N GLU A 220 0.72 1.34 5.15
CA GLU A 220 0.08 2.50 4.50
C GLU A 220 1.04 3.71 4.40
N GLY A 221 1.77 4.03 5.48
CA GLY A 221 2.70 5.15 5.49
C GLY A 221 3.91 4.94 4.60
N GLN A 222 4.41 3.69 4.54
CA GLN A 222 5.44 3.32 3.59
C GLN A 222 4.94 3.45 2.15
N ALA A 223 3.72 2.96 1.88
CA ALA A 223 3.09 3.01 0.56
C ALA A 223 2.94 4.46 0.05
N TYR A 224 2.44 5.34 0.90
CA TYR A 224 2.30 6.76 0.58
C TYR A 224 3.64 7.47 0.44
N GLY A 225 4.61 7.16 1.31
CA GLY A 225 5.98 7.64 1.17
C GLY A 225 6.57 7.29 -0.20
N LEU A 226 6.41 6.05 -0.65
CA LEU A 226 6.88 5.59 -1.97
C LEU A 226 6.22 6.37 -3.10
N PHE A 227 4.90 6.53 -3.04
CA PHE A 227 4.17 7.31 -4.03
C PHE A 227 4.65 8.78 -4.08
N PHE A 228 4.81 9.44 -2.94
CA PHE A 228 5.26 10.83 -2.90
C PHE A 228 6.71 11.00 -3.33
N ALA A 229 7.59 10.07 -2.97
CA ALA A 229 8.98 10.06 -3.44
C ALA A 229 9.04 9.94 -4.97
N LEU A 230 8.19 9.10 -5.59
CA LEU A 230 8.07 9.00 -7.04
C LEU A 230 7.56 10.31 -7.66
N VAL A 231 6.48 10.90 -7.12
CA VAL A 231 5.95 12.19 -7.58
C VAL A 231 7.01 13.30 -7.48
N ALA A 232 7.83 13.29 -6.44
CA ALA A 232 8.91 14.24 -6.22
C ALA A 232 10.15 14.02 -7.10
N ASN A 233 10.21 12.91 -7.86
CA ASN A 233 11.43 12.43 -8.52
C ASN A 233 12.60 12.17 -7.53
N ASP A 234 12.28 11.78 -6.30
CA ASP A 234 13.22 11.57 -5.20
C ASP A 234 13.57 10.08 -5.07
N ARG A 235 14.35 9.59 -6.04
CA ARG A 235 14.76 8.19 -6.08
C ARG A 235 15.52 7.73 -4.83
N PRO A 236 16.44 8.52 -4.22
CA PRO A 236 17.09 8.12 -2.97
C PRO A 236 16.11 7.87 -1.82
N ALA A 237 15.10 8.73 -1.65
CA ALA A 237 14.07 8.50 -0.63
C ALA A 237 13.22 7.26 -0.97
N PHE A 238 12.85 7.07 -2.24
CA PHE A 238 12.11 5.90 -2.71
C PHE A 238 12.86 4.59 -2.38
N ASP A 239 14.16 4.54 -2.67
CA ASP A 239 14.99 3.37 -2.41
C ASP A 239 15.12 3.07 -0.91
N ALA A 240 15.26 4.10 -0.07
CA ALA A 240 15.29 3.95 1.38
C ALA A 240 13.97 3.40 1.93
N LEU A 241 12.84 3.97 1.49
CA LEU A 241 11.50 3.51 1.85
C LEU A 241 11.26 2.06 1.44
N LEU A 242 11.62 1.71 0.20
CA LEU A 242 11.45 0.36 -0.33
C LEU A 242 12.31 -0.65 0.44
N TYR A 243 13.58 -0.32 0.67
CA TYR A 243 14.50 -1.16 1.42
C TYR A 243 13.97 -1.42 2.84
N TRP A 244 13.55 -0.37 3.55
CA TRP A 244 13.03 -0.51 4.90
C TRP A 244 11.77 -1.38 4.94
N THR A 245 10.84 -1.13 4.01
CA THR A 245 9.57 -1.88 3.88
C THR A 245 9.83 -3.37 3.65
N GLU A 246 10.71 -3.70 2.69
CA GLU A 246 11.04 -5.08 2.36
C GLU A 246 11.66 -5.82 3.56
N HIS A 247 12.64 -5.21 4.24
CA HIS A 247 13.37 -5.85 5.32
C HIS A 247 12.58 -5.97 6.63
N ASN A 248 11.71 -5.00 6.94
CA ASN A 248 11.04 -4.94 8.24
C ASN A 248 9.59 -5.41 8.20
N LEU A 249 8.89 -5.23 7.07
CA LEU A 249 7.49 -5.59 6.94
C LEU A 249 7.29 -6.86 6.10
N ALA A 250 8.16 -7.14 5.12
CA ALA A 250 8.03 -8.28 4.21
C ALA A 250 9.12 -9.36 4.39
N GLN A 251 9.73 -9.42 5.57
CA GLN A 251 10.71 -10.47 5.93
C GLN A 251 11.90 -10.58 4.95
N GLY A 252 12.29 -9.46 4.35
CA GLY A 252 13.40 -9.37 3.40
C GLY A 252 13.04 -9.68 1.95
N ASP A 253 11.79 -10.04 1.65
CA ASP A 253 11.37 -10.35 0.29
C ASP A 253 9.90 -9.94 0.05
N LEU A 254 9.72 -8.75 -0.52
CA LEU A 254 8.41 -8.21 -0.89
C LEU A 254 7.79 -8.95 -2.08
N ALA A 255 8.61 -9.68 -2.84
CA ALA A 255 8.12 -10.57 -3.87
C ALA A 255 7.65 -11.91 -3.30
N ALA A 256 7.92 -12.23 -2.02
CA ALA A 256 7.46 -13.44 -1.33
C ALA A 256 6.32 -13.21 -0.31
N HIS A 257 6.24 -12.01 0.28
CA HIS A 257 5.30 -11.72 1.37
C HIS A 257 4.58 -10.39 1.15
N LEU A 258 3.28 -10.36 1.47
CA LEU A 258 2.61 -9.09 1.72
C LEU A 258 3.23 -8.44 2.97
N PRO A 259 3.46 -7.12 2.97
CA PRO A 259 4.06 -6.44 4.10
C PRO A 259 3.10 -6.43 5.30
N ALA A 260 3.64 -6.75 6.48
CA ALA A 260 2.94 -6.59 7.75
C ALA A 260 2.43 -5.16 7.92
N TRP A 261 1.18 -5.01 8.36
CA TRP A 261 0.53 -3.70 8.40
C TRP A 261 1.00 -2.84 9.56
N LEU A 262 1.51 -3.43 10.66
CA LEU A 262 1.90 -2.69 11.86
C LEU A 262 3.25 -3.14 12.42
N TRP A 263 4.16 -2.18 12.56
CA TRP A 263 5.46 -2.33 13.18
C TRP A 263 5.71 -1.19 14.17
N GLY A 264 6.38 -1.47 15.28
CA GLY A 264 6.67 -0.45 16.29
C GLY A 264 7.36 -1.00 17.51
N ARG A 265 7.34 -0.20 18.58
CA ARG A 265 7.90 -0.58 19.86
C ARG A 265 6.88 -1.41 20.65
N ALA A 266 7.19 -2.69 20.84
CA ALA A 266 6.37 -3.61 21.61
C ALA A 266 6.40 -3.29 23.12
N ALA A 267 5.50 -3.91 23.89
CA ALA A 267 5.37 -3.69 25.33
C ALA A 267 6.65 -4.07 26.13
N ASP A 268 7.47 -4.97 25.62
CA ASP A 268 8.78 -5.34 26.18
C ASP A 268 9.91 -4.35 25.78
N GLY A 269 9.57 -3.31 25.03
CA GLY A 269 10.49 -2.29 24.53
C GLY A 269 11.22 -2.68 23.24
N ALA A 270 11.05 -3.90 22.72
CA ALA A 270 11.68 -4.34 21.49
C ALA A 270 10.98 -3.77 20.25
N TRP A 271 11.76 -3.46 19.22
CA TRP A 271 11.26 -3.00 17.93
C TRP A 271 11.03 -4.19 17.00
N ARG A 272 9.77 -4.40 16.59
CA ARG A 272 9.37 -5.53 15.73
C ARG A 272 8.01 -5.29 15.07
N VAL A 273 7.63 -6.20 14.19
CA VAL A 273 6.23 -6.35 13.74
C VAL A 273 5.33 -6.58 14.96
N LEU A 274 4.29 -5.76 15.09
CA LEU A 274 3.29 -5.84 16.15
C LEU A 274 2.04 -6.60 15.69
N ASP A 275 1.73 -6.53 14.39
CA ASP A 275 0.72 -7.35 13.74
C ASP A 275 1.19 -7.71 12.32
N ALA A 276 1.24 -9.02 12.03
CA ALA A 276 1.75 -9.58 10.80
C ALA A 276 0.70 -9.71 9.69
N ASN A 277 -0.58 -9.40 9.96
CA ASN A 277 -1.58 -9.31 8.90
C ASN A 277 -1.19 -8.22 7.88
N ALA A 278 -1.73 -8.27 6.67
CA ALA A 278 -1.50 -7.24 5.67
C ALA A 278 -2.68 -6.24 5.61
N ALA A 279 -2.45 -5.12 4.92
CA ALA A 279 -3.47 -4.10 4.66
C ALA A 279 -3.47 -3.77 3.16
N SER A 280 -4.53 -4.20 2.48
CA SER A 280 -4.58 -4.21 1.02
C SER A 280 -4.54 -2.83 0.36
N ASP A 281 -4.90 -1.75 1.08
CA ASP A 281 -4.73 -0.39 0.55
C ASP A 281 -3.26 -0.04 0.40
N ALA A 282 -2.47 -0.33 1.43
CA ALA A 282 -1.02 -0.18 1.37
C ALA A 282 -0.42 -1.05 0.27
N ASP A 283 -0.83 -2.31 0.18
CA ASP A 283 -0.26 -3.28 -0.75
C ASP A 283 -0.53 -2.88 -2.21
N LEU A 284 -1.75 -2.40 -2.50
CA LEU A 284 -2.08 -1.78 -3.79
C LEU A 284 -1.21 -0.56 -4.08
N TRP A 285 -1.07 0.37 -3.15
CA TRP A 285 -0.28 1.58 -3.37
C TRP A 285 1.22 1.30 -3.55
N ILE A 286 1.78 0.32 -2.82
CA ILE A 286 3.17 -0.12 -3.00
C ILE A 286 3.34 -0.75 -4.39
N ALA A 287 2.45 -1.67 -4.79
CA ALA A 287 2.50 -2.29 -6.10
C ALA A 287 2.38 -1.25 -7.23
N TYR A 288 1.43 -0.33 -7.10
CA TYR A 288 1.23 0.78 -8.04
C TYR A 288 2.48 1.66 -8.13
N ALA A 289 3.01 2.12 -7.00
CA ALA A 289 4.20 2.98 -6.98
C ALA A 289 5.43 2.28 -7.59
N LEU A 290 5.61 0.98 -7.36
CA LEU A 290 6.71 0.20 -7.96
C LEU A 290 6.57 0.04 -9.47
N LEU A 291 5.36 -0.24 -9.97
CA LEU A 291 5.09 -0.36 -11.41
C LEU A 291 5.29 0.99 -12.12
N GLU A 292 4.74 2.06 -11.57
CA GLU A 292 4.92 3.41 -12.10
C GLU A 292 6.38 3.88 -12.02
N ALA A 293 7.08 3.62 -10.93
CA ALA A 293 8.52 3.90 -10.80
C ALA A 293 9.33 3.11 -11.84
N GLY A 294 9.02 1.83 -12.02
CA GLY A 294 9.65 0.98 -13.04
C GLY A 294 9.46 1.53 -14.45
N ARG A 295 8.26 2.02 -14.79
CA ARG A 295 7.97 2.67 -16.07
C ARG A 295 8.69 4.02 -16.22
N LEU A 296 8.52 4.91 -15.25
CA LEU A 296 8.99 6.30 -15.31
C LEU A 296 10.51 6.41 -15.21
N TRP A 297 11.16 5.62 -14.36
CA TRP A 297 12.62 5.58 -14.21
C TRP A 297 13.29 4.50 -15.05
N ARG A 298 12.52 3.71 -15.81
CA ARG A 298 13.01 2.58 -16.63
C ARG A 298 13.80 1.55 -15.82
N GLU A 299 13.37 1.30 -14.59
CA GLU A 299 14.03 0.41 -13.64
C GLU A 299 13.29 -0.94 -13.56
N ARG A 300 13.82 -1.93 -14.27
CA ARG A 300 13.18 -3.26 -14.40
C ARG A 300 12.98 -3.95 -13.05
N SER A 301 13.86 -3.70 -12.08
CA SER A 301 13.75 -4.33 -10.76
C SER A 301 12.54 -3.83 -9.96
N TYR A 302 12.09 -2.58 -10.15
CA TYR A 302 10.85 -2.10 -9.55
C TYR A 302 9.64 -2.71 -10.26
N THR A 303 9.65 -2.78 -11.60
CA THR A 303 8.57 -3.44 -12.36
C THR A 303 8.37 -4.89 -11.92
N ALA A 304 9.46 -5.66 -11.80
CA ALA A 304 9.37 -7.07 -11.39
C ALA A 304 8.80 -7.23 -9.98
N ARG A 305 9.28 -6.43 -9.01
CA ARG A 305 8.76 -6.45 -7.63
C ARG A 305 7.30 -6.00 -7.55
N GLY A 306 6.95 -4.92 -8.23
CA GLY A 306 5.58 -4.42 -8.30
C GLY A 306 4.62 -5.42 -8.92
N ALA A 307 5.02 -6.12 -9.99
CA ALA A 307 4.21 -7.15 -10.63
C ALA A 307 3.98 -8.37 -9.72
N LEU A 308 5.01 -8.81 -8.99
CA LEU A 308 4.90 -9.93 -8.06
C LEU A 308 4.03 -9.58 -6.85
N LEU A 309 4.17 -8.37 -6.29
CA LEU A 309 3.31 -7.88 -5.21
C LEU A 309 1.86 -7.74 -5.68
N ALA A 310 1.62 -7.11 -6.85
CA ALA A 310 0.30 -6.99 -7.46
C ALA A 310 -0.38 -8.36 -7.63
N LYS A 311 0.38 -9.38 -8.06
CA LYS A 311 -0.13 -10.74 -8.16
C LYS A 311 -0.57 -11.29 -6.80
N ARG A 312 0.21 -11.05 -5.73
CA ARG A 312 -0.14 -11.49 -4.37
C ARG A 312 -1.38 -10.81 -3.83
N VAL A 313 -1.56 -9.50 -4.07
CA VAL A 313 -2.80 -8.79 -3.74
C VAL A 313 -4.01 -9.52 -4.35
N LEU A 314 -3.94 -9.89 -5.63
CA LEU A 314 -5.02 -10.64 -6.27
C LEU A 314 -5.19 -12.07 -5.74
N ASP A 315 -4.12 -12.74 -5.33
CA ASP A 315 -4.17 -14.12 -4.86
C ASP A 315 -4.70 -14.21 -3.41
N ASP A 316 -4.28 -13.28 -2.55
CA ASP A 316 -4.41 -13.38 -1.09
C ASP A 316 -5.41 -12.37 -0.50
N GLU A 317 -5.69 -11.26 -1.20
CA GLU A 317 -6.51 -10.15 -0.70
C GLU A 317 -7.71 -9.84 -1.59
N THR A 318 -8.15 -10.79 -2.43
CA THR A 318 -9.40 -10.63 -3.18
C THR A 318 -10.35 -11.79 -2.96
N ALA A 319 -11.64 -11.51 -3.14
CA ALA A 319 -12.67 -12.53 -3.11
C ALA A 319 -13.72 -12.29 -4.19
N MET A 320 -14.25 -13.38 -4.74
CA MET A 320 -15.43 -13.35 -5.60
C MET A 320 -16.68 -13.35 -4.72
N LEU A 321 -17.42 -12.25 -4.70
CA LEU A 321 -18.65 -12.10 -3.91
C LEU A 321 -19.87 -12.32 -4.81
N PRO A 322 -20.79 -13.23 -4.44
CA PRO A 322 -22.02 -13.46 -5.19
C PRO A 322 -22.80 -12.16 -5.39
N GLY A 323 -23.12 -11.84 -6.63
CA GLY A 323 -23.88 -10.64 -6.98
C GLY A 323 -23.08 -9.33 -7.03
N LEU A 324 -21.81 -9.30 -6.62
CA LEU A 324 -20.95 -8.10 -6.69
C LEU A 324 -19.76 -8.26 -7.64
N GLY A 325 -19.15 -9.44 -7.70
CA GLY A 325 -17.97 -9.71 -8.50
C GLY A 325 -16.69 -9.84 -7.66
N LEU A 326 -15.53 -9.68 -8.32
CA LEU A 326 -14.23 -9.77 -7.67
C LEU A 326 -13.96 -8.47 -6.91
N VAL A 327 -13.83 -8.50 -5.59
CA VAL A 327 -13.55 -7.31 -4.77
C VAL A 327 -12.23 -7.45 -4.02
N LEU A 328 -11.67 -6.31 -3.64
CA LEU A 328 -10.55 -6.23 -2.72
C LEU A 328 -11.07 -6.42 -1.28
N LEU A 329 -10.49 -7.38 -0.57
CA LEU A 329 -10.67 -7.53 0.87
C LEU A 329 -9.65 -6.62 1.59
N PRO A 330 -10.01 -6.01 2.72
CA PRO A 330 -9.11 -5.08 3.42
C PRO A 330 -7.78 -5.69 3.89
N GLY A 331 -7.68 -7.02 3.95
CA GLY A 331 -6.46 -7.79 4.15
C GLY A 331 -6.75 -9.29 4.00
N PRO A 332 -5.75 -10.17 4.11
CA PRO A 332 -5.91 -11.60 3.84
C PRO A 332 -6.68 -12.33 4.95
N THR A 333 -6.63 -11.82 6.18
CA THR A 333 -7.29 -12.44 7.35
C THR A 333 -8.23 -11.46 8.05
N GLY A 334 -9.40 -11.95 8.48
CA GLY A 334 -10.31 -11.21 9.38
C GLY A 334 -11.51 -10.52 8.73
N PHE A 335 -11.61 -10.51 7.40
CA PHE A 335 -12.62 -9.72 6.67
C PHE A 335 -13.78 -10.53 6.07
N ARG A 336 -13.93 -11.78 6.50
CA ARG A 336 -15.07 -12.65 6.20
C ARG A 336 -15.65 -13.21 7.50
N PRO A 337 -16.37 -12.39 8.29
CA PRO A 337 -16.88 -12.80 9.61
C PRO A 337 -17.85 -13.99 9.55
N MET A 338 -18.56 -14.18 8.44
CA MET A 338 -19.42 -15.34 8.19
C MET A 338 -19.29 -15.81 6.74
N ARG A 339 -19.75 -17.02 6.42
CA ARG A 339 -19.63 -17.61 5.09
C ARG A 339 -20.18 -16.71 3.98
N ASP A 340 -21.28 -16.04 4.23
CA ASP A 340 -22.03 -15.17 3.30
C ASP A 340 -21.87 -13.68 3.60
N LEU A 341 -20.95 -13.30 4.50
CA LEU A 341 -20.77 -11.93 4.95
C LEU A 341 -19.30 -11.53 4.86
N TRP A 342 -19.04 -10.41 4.19
CA TRP A 342 -17.73 -9.81 4.04
C TRP A 342 -17.73 -8.40 4.64
N ARG A 343 -16.60 -8.00 5.21
CA ARG A 343 -16.37 -6.64 5.69
C ARG A 343 -15.41 -5.95 4.75
N LEU A 344 -15.84 -4.85 4.13
CA LEU A 344 -15.11 -4.10 3.12
C LEU A 344 -14.83 -2.68 3.62
N ASN A 345 -13.77 -2.07 3.10
CA ASN A 345 -13.43 -0.66 3.34
C ASN A 345 -13.45 0.09 2.00
N PRO A 346 -14.43 0.98 1.75
CA PRO A 346 -14.51 1.71 0.49
C PRO A 346 -13.25 2.52 0.17
N SER A 347 -12.54 3.02 1.18
CA SER A 347 -11.37 3.86 0.97
C SER A 347 -10.13 3.11 0.46
N TYR A 348 -10.13 1.77 0.55
CA TYR A 348 -9.03 0.90 0.14
C TYR A 348 -9.03 0.61 -1.36
N SER A 349 -10.06 1.05 -2.09
CA SER A 349 -10.24 0.77 -3.53
C SER A 349 -10.15 2.03 -4.40
N PRO A 350 -9.00 2.75 -4.43
CA PRO A 350 -8.82 3.90 -5.33
C PRO A 350 -8.90 3.44 -6.80
N PRO A 351 -9.91 3.88 -7.58
CA PRO A 351 -10.12 3.35 -8.92
C PRO A 351 -8.91 3.54 -9.85
N GLN A 352 -8.23 4.68 -9.74
CA GLN A 352 -7.04 5.02 -10.52
C GLN A 352 -5.86 4.07 -10.28
N ALA A 353 -5.59 3.66 -9.02
CA ALA A 353 -4.46 2.77 -8.76
C ALA A 353 -4.75 1.34 -9.26
N ILE A 354 -5.99 0.86 -9.04
CA ILE A 354 -6.44 -0.46 -9.53
C ILE A 354 -6.35 -0.52 -11.06
N ARG A 355 -6.84 0.51 -11.76
CA ARG A 355 -6.74 0.59 -13.22
C ARG A 355 -5.30 0.68 -13.69
N GLY A 356 -4.48 1.51 -13.04
CA GLY A 356 -3.09 1.69 -13.41
C GLY A 356 -2.28 0.40 -13.28
N ILE A 357 -2.46 -0.36 -12.18
CA ILE A 357 -1.85 -1.70 -12.06
C ILE A 357 -2.31 -2.60 -13.22
N GLY A 358 -3.62 -2.61 -13.52
CA GLY A 358 -4.17 -3.36 -14.65
C GLY A 358 -3.60 -2.97 -16.01
N ALA A 359 -3.28 -1.68 -16.22
CA ALA A 359 -2.65 -1.19 -17.44
C ALA A 359 -1.21 -1.70 -17.62
N HIS A 360 -0.47 -1.90 -16.51
CA HIS A 360 0.86 -2.53 -16.55
C HIS A 360 0.82 -4.05 -16.65
N LEU A 361 -0.29 -4.67 -16.22
CA LEU A 361 -0.46 -6.12 -16.14
C LEU A 361 -1.72 -6.58 -16.92
N PRO A 362 -1.83 -6.26 -18.23
CA PRO A 362 -3.06 -6.48 -19.00
C PRO A 362 -3.41 -7.96 -19.18
N ASP A 363 -2.43 -8.86 -19.03
CA ASP A 363 -2.62 -10.31 -19.19
C ASP A 363 -3.38 -10.94 -18.01
N ASP A 364 -3.43 -10.29 -16.83
CA ASP A 364 -4.23 -10.77 -15.70
C ASP A 364 -5.61 -10.09 -15.67
N ALA A 365 -6.58 -10.73 -16.31
CA ALA A 365 -7.96 -10.25 -16.42
C ALA A 365 -8.67 -10.02 -15.06
N ARG A 366 -8.10 -10.48 -13.93
CA ARG A 366 -8.62 -10.16 -12.59
C ARG A 366 -8.60 -8.66 -12.31
N TRP A 367 -7.61 -7.90 -12.80
CA TRP A 367 -7.57 -6.45 -12.61
C TRP A 367 -8.78 -5.75 -13.25
N ALA A 368 -9.14 -6.13 -14.47
CA ALA A 368 -10.33 -5.60 -15.14
C ALA A 368 -11.62 -5.96 -14.37
N ARG A 369 -11.71 -7.19 -13.83
CA ARG A 369 -12.85 -7.62 -13.01
C ARG A 369 -12.94 -6.85 -11.69
N LEU A 370 -11.80 -6.60 -11.04
CA LEU A 370 -11.73 -5.81 -9.82
C LEU A 370 -12.16 -4.36 -10.11
N ALA A 371 -11.60 -3.72 -11.13
CA ALA A 371 -11.97 -2.37 -11.55
C ALA A 371 -13.48 -2.25 -11.85
N ALA A 372 -14.10 -3.28 -12.43
CA ALA A 372 -15.52 -3.31 -12.73
C ALA A 372 -16.44 -3.31 -11.50
N SER A 373 -16.00 -3.85 -10.36
CA SER A 373 -16.81 -3.86 -9.13
C SER A 373 -16.59 -2.64 -8.23
N VAL A 374 -15.46 -1.93 -8.37
CA VAL A 374 -15.10 -0.79 -7.49
C VAL A 374 -16.20 0.27 -7.45
N GLY A 375 -16.78 0.64 -8.61
CA GLY A 375 -17.85 1.62 -8.66
C GLY A 375 -19.04 1.25 -7.77
N ARG A 376 -19.40 -0.04 -7.74
CA ARG A 376 -20.46 -0.56 -6.86
C ARG A 376 -20.06 -0.57 -5.40
N VAL A 377 -18.81 -0.91 -5.08
CA VAL A 377 -18.32 -0.82 -3.69
C VAL A 377 -18.45 0.61 -3.18
N LEU A 378 -18.04 1.61 -3.96
CA LEU A 378 -18.06 3.01 -3.54
C LEU A 378 -19.48 3.60 -3.51
N ILE A 379 -20.31 3.28 -4.51
CA ILE A 379 -21.65 3.88 -4.66
C ILE A 379 -22.66 3.15 -3.80
N ASP A 380 -22.75 1.82 -3.87
CA ASP A 380 -23.82 1.05 -3.23
C ASP A 380 -23.66 1.04 -1.70
N SER A 381 -22.43 1.19 -1.17
CA SER A 381 -22.18 1.27 0.28
C SER A 381 -22.53 2.62 0.90
N ALA A 382 -22.86 3.64 0.10
CA ALA A 382 -23.00 5.02 0.55
C ALA A 382 -24.44 5.56 0.34
N PRO A 383 -25.50 4.95 0.90
CA PRO A 383 -26.91 5.22 0.55
C PRO A 383 -27.31 6.69 0.62
N ARG A 384 -26.68 7.46 1.53
CA ARG A 384 -26.93 8.89 1.77
C ARG A 384 -25.91 9.84 1.14
N GLY A 385 -25.01 9.33 0.30
CA GLY A 385 -23.95 10.14 -0.33
C GLY A 385 -22.79 10.47 0.60
N PHE A 386 -22.63 9.70 1.68
CA PHE A 386 -21.43 9.68 2.52
C PHE A 386 -20.88 8.26 2.53
N ALA A 387 -19.61 8.09 2.17
CA ALA A 387 -18.96 6.78 2.17
C ALA A 387 -18.68 6.34 3.61
N PRO A 388 -19.02 5.11 4.03
CA PRO A 388 -18.64 4.63 5.36
C PRO A 388 -17.16 4.24 5.41
N ASP A 389 -16.55 4.30 6.60
CA ASP A 389 -15.22 3.75 6.87
C ASP A 389 -15.21 2.24 6.63
N TRP A 390 -16.26 1.55 7.10
CA TRP A 390 -16.44 0.11 6.92
C TRP A 390 -17.89 -0.19 6.52
N ALA A 391 -18.05 -1.15 5.62
CA ALA A 391 -19.36 -1.66 5.20
C ALA A 391 -19.36 -3.18 5.21
N LEU A 392 -20.49 -3.77 5.57
CA LEU A 392 -20.71 -5.19 5.39
C LEU A 392 -21.33 -5.43 4.02
N TYR A 393 -20.97 -6.55 3.39
CA TYR A 393 -21.65 -7.05 2.20
C TYR A 393 -22.16 -8.45 2.48
N ARG A 394 -23.46 -8.66 2.30
CA ARG A 394 -24.06 -10.00 2.38
C ARG A 394 -24.48 -10.49 1.02
N ALA A 395 -24.16 -11.76 0.72
CA ALA A 395 -24.70 -12.44 -0.45
C ALA A 395 -26.23 -12.29 -0.49
N ASP A 396 -26.76 -12.03 -1.69
CA ASP A 396 -28.19 -11.87 -1.99
C ASP A 396 -28.91 -10.67 -1.36
N ARG A 397 -28.30 -9.94 -0.41
CA ARG A 397 -28.87 -8.71 0.19
C ARG A 397 -28.13 -7.43 -0.16
N GLY A 398 -26.84 -7.51 -0.48
CA GLY A 398 -26.02 -6.36 -0.82
C GLY A 398 -25.34 -5.71 0.39
N PHE A 399 -25.12 -4.40 0.32
CA PHE A 399 -24.43 -3.65 1.37
C PHE A 399 -25.33 -3.41 2.60
N GLU A 400 -24.73 -3.61 3.78
CA GLU A 400 -25.34 -3.44 5.09
C GLU A 400 -24.41 -2.56 5.97
N PRO A 401 -24.96 -1.78 6.92
CA PRO A 401 -24.16 -1.01 7.88
C PRO A 401 -23.22 -1.92 8.70
N ASP A 402 -21.98 -1.50 8.89
CA ASP A 402 -21.05 -2.14 9.83
C ASP A 402 -21.38 -1.69 11.26
N ALA A 403 -21.88 -2.60 12.10
CA ALA A 403 -22.28 -2.27 13.46
C ALA A 403 -21.08 -1.87 14.35
N ASP A 404 -19.92 -2.47 14.11
CA ASP A 404 -18.70 -2.23 14.89
C ASP A 404 -18.18 -0.80 14.69
N SER A 405 -18.13 -0.34 13.43
CA SER A 405 -17.80 1.06 13.12
C SER A 405 -19.00 2.01 13.16
N ARG A 406 -20.19 1.51 13.55
CA ARG A 406 -21.46 2.25 13.54
C ARG A 406 -21.78 2.91 12.19
N ALA A 407 -21.30 2.32 11.09
CA ALA A 407 -21.36 2.88 9.74
C ALA A 407 -20.93 4.35 9.65
N GLU A 408 -19.94 4.75 10.46
CA GLU A 408 -19.41 6.10 10.45
C GLU A 408 -18.59 6.37 9.17
N SER A 409 -18.78 7.55 8.57
CA SER A 409 -17.93 8.17 7.57
C SER A 409 -16.97 9.12 8.29
N ALA A 410 -15.71 8.73 8.45
CA ALA A 410 -14.72 9.50 9.19
C ALA A 410 -13.32 9.42 8.53
N TYR A 411 -12.32 8.99 9.31
CA TYR A 411 -10.91 9.10 8.95
C TYR A 411 -10.55 8.17 7.79
N ASN A 412 -11.18 7.00 7.61
CA ASN A 412 -10.93 6.21 6.41
C ASN A 412 -11.68 6.78 5.21
N ALA A 413 -12.98 7.03 5.38
CA ALA A 413 -13.88 7.46 4.32
C ALA A 413 -13.49 8.78 3.67
N ILE A 414 -12.81 9.69 4.38
CA ILE A 414 -12.35 10.96 3.80
C ILE A 414 -11.50 10.76 2.53
N ARG A 415 -10.77 9.64 2.44
CA ARG A 415 -9.97 9.26 1.28
C ARG A 415 -10.83 8.90 0.06
N VAL A 416 -12.08 8.44 0.24
CA VAL A 416 -13.00 8.15 -0.88
C VAL A 416 -13.28 9.41 -1.70
N TYR A 417 -13.58 10.53 -1.04
CA TYR A 417 -13.83 11.81 -1.72
C TYR A 417 -12.55 12.32 -2.40
N LEU A 418 -11.40 12.18 -1.73
CA LEU A 418 -10.09 12.49 -2.31
C LEU A 418 -9.84 11.69 -3.59
N TRP A 419 -10.02 10.37 -3.57
CA TRP A 419 -9.84 9.52 -4.75
C TRP A 419 -10.81 9.88 -5.87
N ALA A 420 -12.10 10.07 -5.55
CA ALA A 420 -13.11 10.46 -6.52
C ALA A 420 -12.78 11.81 -7.20
N GLY A 421 -12.27 12.78 -6.43
CA GLY A 421 -11.85 14.09 -6.94
C GLY A 421 -10.56 14.09 -7.77
N MET A 422 -9.80 12.99 -7.74
CA MET A 422 -8.55 12.85 -8.51
C MET A 422 -8.68 11.92 -9.72
N LEU A 423 -9.89 11.47 -10.06
CA LEU A 423 -10.11 10.75 -11.30
C LEU A 423 -9.94 11.68 -12.50
N ASP A 424 -9.43 11.13 -13.60
CA ASP A 424 -9.48 11.81 -14.89
C ASP A 424 -10.95 12.10 -15.27
N ALA A 425 -11.22 13.27 -15.86
CA ALA A 425 -12.59 13.67 -16.17
C ALA A 425 -13.27 12.74 -17.21
N SER A 426 -12.49 12.02 -18.02
CA SER A 426 -12.98 11.01 -18.97
C SER A 426 -13.17 9.62 -18.36
N ASP A 427 -12.79 9.42 -17.09
CA ASP A 427 -13.04 8.18 -16.37
C ASP A 427 -14.55 7.95 -16.20
N ALA A 428 -15.02 6.75 -16.56
CA ALA A 428 -16.42 6.39 -16.48
C ALA A 428 -17.01 6.47 -15.05
N LEU A 429 -16.18 6.44 -14.00
CA LEU A 429 -16.60 6.59 -12.62
C LEU A 429 -16.53 8.03 -12.10
N ALA A 430 -15.88 8.96 -12.80
CA ALA A 430 -15.73 10.33 -12.32
C ALA A 430 -17.08 10.99 -12.06
N GLN A 431 -17.93 11.14 -13.08
CA GLN A 431 -19.23 11.79 -12.94
C GLN A 431 -20.18 11.04 -11.97
N PRO A 432 -20.32 9.70 -12.03
CA PRO A 432 -21.14 8.97 -11.06
C PRO A 432 -20.72 9.16 -9.59
N LEU A 433 -19.41 9.17 -9.30
CA LEU A 433 -18.93 9.36 -7.93
C LEU A 433 -19.11 10.81 -7.45
N LEU A 434 -18.80 11.80 -8.30
CA LEU A 434 -19.05 13.21 -7.97
C LEU A 434 -20.53 13.49 -7.69
N ALA A 435 -21.43 12.84 -8.44
CA ALA A 435 -22.87 12.93 -8.21
C ALA A 435 -23.30 12.20 -6.93
N ARG A 436 -22.80 10.98 -6.69
CA ARG A 436 -23.12 10.19 -5.50
C ARG A 436 -22.75 10.90 -4.21
N PHE A 437 -21.58 11.55 -4.18
CA PHE A 437 -21.05 12.21 -2.99
C PHE A 437 -21.33 13.72 -2.95
N ALA A 438 -22.26 14.24 -3.76
CA ALA A 438 -22.69 15.64 -3.69
C ALA A 438 -23.06 16.11 -2.28
N PRO A 439 -23.73 15.31 -1.41
CA PRO A 439 -24.05 15.72 -0.04
C PRO A 439 -22.84 16.10 0.82
N PHE A 440 -21.66 15.53 0.55
CA PHE A 440 -20.41 15.92 1.22
C PHE A 440 -20.01 17.36 0.85
N ALA A 441 -20.07 17.72 -0.44
CA ALA A 441 -19.82 19.08 -0.90
C ALA A 441 -20.87 20.06 -0.36
N ASP A 442 -22.15 19.68 -0.38
CA ASP A 442 -23.25 20.50 0.16
C ASP A 442 -23.03 20.81 1.65
N HIS A 443 -22.56 19.81 2.43
CA HIS A 443 -22.20 20.03 3.82
C HIS A 443 -21.08 21.05 3.98
N VAL A 444 -20.00 20.91 3.21
CA VAL A 444 -18.86 21.85 3.22
C VAL A 444 -19.31 23.26 2.85
N ALA A 445 -20.19 23.40 1.86
CA ALA A 445 -20.75 24.68 1.45
C ALA A 445 -21.56 25.34 2.58
N ALA A 446 -22.37 24.56 3.30
CA ALA A 446 -23.23 25.07 4.37
C ALA A 446 -22.48 25.40 5.67
N HIS A 447 -21.42 24.66 6.01
CA HIS A 447 -20.73 24.77 7.31
C HIS A 447 -19.32 25.37 7.20
N GLY A 448 -18.78 25.52 5.99
CA GLY A 448 -17.44 26.04 5.74
C GLY A 448 -16.30 25.05 6.04
N ALA A 449 -16.62 23.83 6.46
CA ALA A 449 -15.66 22.76 6.76
C ALA A 449 -16.26 21.38 6.45
N PRO A 450 -15.42 20.38 6.14
CA PRO A 450 -15.84 18.99 6.15
C PRO A 450 -16.19 18.53 7.57
N PRO A 451 -17.19 17.66 7.76
CA PRO A 451 -17.49 17.08 9.06
C PRO A 451 -16.39 16.10 9.46
N GLU A 452 -16.09 15.98 10.76
CA GLU A 452 -15.16 14.94 11.25
C GLU A 452 -15.79 13.55 11.11
N THR A 453 -17.08 13.45 11.43
CA THR A 453 -17.83 12.20 11.38
C THR A 453 -19.23 12.43 10.80
N VAL A 454 -19.75 11.43 10.09
CA VAL A 454 -21.15 11.38 9.61
C VAL A 454 -21.66 9.96 9.76
N ASP A 455 -22.88 9.77 10.23
CA ASP A 455 -23.57 8.48 10.10
C ASP A 455 -23.95 8.26 8.63
N ALA A 456 -23.30 7.32 7.95
CA ALA A 456 -23.49 7.08 6.51
C ALA A 456 -24.90 6.54 6.15
N THR A 457 -25.66 6.06 7.15
CA THR A 457 -27.02 5.53 6.96
C THR A 457 -28.10 6.62 7.03
N THR A 458 -27.87 7.65 7.84
CA THR A 458 -28.80 8.77 8.04
C THR A 458 -28.37 10.05 7.35
N GLY A 459 -27.06 10.22 7.10
CA GLY A 459 -26.46 11.47 6.63
C GLY A 459 -26.28 12.52 7.73
N ALA A 460 -26.50 12.15 9.00
CA ALA A 460 -26.36 13.07 10.12
C ALA A 460 -24.89 13.28 10.47
N ALA A 461 -24.41 14.52 10.35
CA ALA A 461 -23.05 14.90 10.73
C ALA A 461 -22.90 14.98 12.26
N GLY A 462 -21.73 14.59 12.76
CA GLY A 462 -21.32 14.79 14.13
C GLY A 462 -21.09 16.27 14.46
N PRO A 463 -20.86 16.59 15.74
CA PRO A 463 -20.76 17.98 16.21
C PRO A 463 -19.41 18.66 15.92
N ARG A 464 -18.43 17.95 15.37
CA ARG A 464 -17.06 18.44 15.16
C ARG A 464 -16.72 18.51 13.69
N ASP A 465 -15.99 19.55 13.31
CA ASP A 465 -15.38 19.65 11.99
C ASP A 465 -14.13 18.78 11.89
N GLY A 466 -13.86 18.27 10.70
CA GLY A 466 -12.63 17.55 10.39
C GLY A 466 -11.39 18.45 10.48
N ASN A 467 -10.22 17.85 10.71
CA ASN A 467 -8.96 18.58 10.83
C ASN A 467 -8.46 19.15 9.48
N ALA A 468 -7.24 19.69 9.45
CA ALA A 468 -6.63 20.22 8.23
C ALA A 468 -6.51 19.18 7.11
N GLY A 469 -6.27 17.91 7.45
CA GLY A 469 -6.22 16.81 6.49
C GLY A 469 -7.55 16.59 5.78
N PHE A 470 -8.67 16.73 6.48
CA PHE A 470 -10.00 16.63 5.87
C PHE A 470 -10.25 17.75 4.85
N SER A 471 -9.86 18.98 5.20
CA SER A 471 -9.91 20.10 4.24
C SER A 471 -9.04 19.82 3.02
N ALA A 472 -7.82 19.28 3.20
CA ALA A 472 -6.95 18.94 2.09
C ALA A 472 -7.53 17.84 1.19
N ALA A 473 -8.10 16.79 1.78
CA ALA A 473 -8.74 15.71 1.05
C ALA A 473 -10.00 16.16 0.28
N ALA A 474 -10.70 17.18 0.77
CA ALA A 474 -11.87 17.75 0.10
C ALA A 474 -11.51 18.57 -1.15
N VAL A 475 -10.31 19.16 -1.23
CA VAL A 475 -9.92 20.09 -2.30
C VAL A 475 -10.11 19.49 -3.70
N PRO A 476 -9.54 18.30 -4.04
CA PRO A 476 -9.72 17.72 -5.37
C PRO A 476 -11.19 17.46 -5.71
N PHE A 477 -11.98 17.01 -4.74
CA PHE A 477 -13.39 16.71 -4.94
C PHE A 477 -14.20 17.96 -5.28
N LEU A 478 -14.00 19.05 -4.52
CA LEU A 478 -14.67 20.33 -4.75
C LEU A 478 -14.26 20.92 -6.11
N ASP A 479 -12.99 20.83 -6.47
CA ASP A 479 -12.51 21.28 -7.77
C ASP A 479 -13.10 20.51 -8.94
N ALA A 480 -13.16 19.18 -8.84
CA ALA A 480 -13.73 18.32 -9.87
C ALA A 480 -15.23 18.59 -10.09
N ARG A 481 -15.92 19.12 -9.07
CA ARG A 481 -17.32 19.58 -9.15
C ARG A 481 -17.47 21.01 -9.68
N GLY A 482 -16.38 21.72 -9.94
CA GLY A 482 -16.38 23.13 -10.35
C GLY A 482 -16.59 24.12 -9.19
N GLU A 483 -16.53 23.66 -7.94
CA GLU A 483 -16.75 24.45 -6.73
C GLU A 483 -15.44 25.12 -6.25
N HIS A 484 -14.72 25.77 -7.16
CA HIS A 484 -13.36 26.27 -6.92
C HIS A 484 -13.25 27.24 -5.74
N ALA A 485 -14.26 28.09 -5.51
CA ALA A 485 -14.27 29.00 -4.37
C ALA A 485 -14.33 28.26 -3.02
N LEU A 486 -15.06 27.13 -2.96
CA LEU A 486 -15.08 26.28 -1.76
C LEU A 486 -13.74 25.55 -1.59
N ALA A 487 -13.13 25.07 -2.67
CA ALA A 487 -11.81 24.48 -2.64
C ALA A 487 -10.76 25.49 -2.10
N ASP A 488 -10.76 26.72 -2.58
CA ASP A 488 -9.87 27.79 -2.11
C ASP A 488 -10.11 28.13 -0.64
N ALA A 489 -11.37 28.14 -0.18
CA ALA A 489 -11.70 28.31 1.23
C ALA A 489 -11.14 27.17 2.10
N GLN A 490 -11.16 25.92 1.60
CA GLN A 490 -10.54 24.79 2.29
C GLN A 490 -9.01 24.91 2.33
N VAL A 491 -8.36 25.39 1.27
CA VAL A 491 -6.92 25.69 1.29
C VAL A 491 -6.60 26.75 2.35
N ALA A 492 -7.39 27.81 2.44
CA ALA A 492 -7.21 28.84 3.47
C ALA A 492 -7.43 28.29 4.89
N ARG A 493 -8.41 27.38 5.06
CA ARG A 493 -8.67 26.68 6.34
C ARG A 493 -7.49 25.83 6.78
N ILE A 494 -6.83 25.11 5.86
CA ILE A 494 -5.60 24.34 6.16
C ILE A 494 -4.53 25.26 6.75
N VAL A 495 -4.23 26.38 6.08
CA VAL A 495 -3.20 27.33 6.53
C VAL A 495 -3.54 27.92 7.90
N ARG A 496 -4.83 28.19 8.18
CA ARG A 496 -5.27 28.66 9.49
C ARG A 496 -5.02 27.61 10.57
N LEU A 497 -5.50 26.38 10.37
CA LEU A 497 -5.37 25.29 11.35
C LEU A 497 -3.91 24.93 11.63
N GLU A 498 -3.05 24.91 10.61
CA GLU A 498 -1.62 24.62 10.79
C GLU A 498 -0.87 25.69 11.59
N ARG A 499 -1.37 26.93 11.63
CA ARG A 499 -0.82 27.99 12.49
C ARG A 499 -1.25 27.84 13.94
N GLU A 500 -2.41 27.24 14.17
CA GLU A 500 -2.97 27.02 15.51
C GLU A 500 -2.33 25.79 16.17
N ALA A 501 -2.16 24.71 15.43
CA ALA A 501 -1.51 23.49 15.89
C ALA A 501 -0.76 22.80 14.74
N ALA A 502 0.41 22.23 15.05
CA ALA A 502 1.13 21.42 14.08
C ALA A 502 0.30 20.19 13.70
N SER A 503 0.13 19.96 12.40
CA SER A 503 -0.58 18.78 11.89
C SER A 503 0.22 17.51 12.16
N GLY A 504 -0.46 16.46 12.62
CA GLY A 504 0.12 15.12 12.76
C GLY A 504 0.34 14.42 11.42
N TYR A 505 0.90 13.20 11.46
CA TYR A 505 1.26 12.40 10.29
C TYR A 505 0.10 12.28 9.27
N TYR A 506 -1.08 11.85 9.73
CA TYR A 506 -2.21 11.57 8.83
C TYR A 506 -2.69 12.82 8.05
N ALA A 507 -2.77 13.96 8.73
CA ALA A 507 -3.16 15.22 8.08
C ALA A 507 -2.12 15.68 7.05
N ASN A 508 -0.82 15.45 7.30
CA ASN A 508 0.23 15.76 6.33
C ASN A 508 0.17 14.87 5.09
N VAL A 509 -0.14 13.57 5.24
CA VAL A 509 -0.33 12.65 4.11
C VAL A 509 -1.50 13.12 3.22
N LEU A 510 -2.66 13.41 3.82
CA LEU A 510 -3.82 13.93 3.06
C LEU A 510 -3.50 15.28 2.39
N THR A 511 -2.66 16.10 3.02
CA THR A 511 -2.18 17.36 2.45
C THR A 511 -1.27 17.14 1.25
N LEU A 512 -0.38 16.14 1.29
CA LEU A 512 0.48 15.80 0.15
C LEU A 512 -0.33 15.30 -1.04
N PHE A 513 -1.34 14.45 -0.82
CA PHE A 513 -2.25 14.05 -1.88
C PHE A 513 -3.07 15.25 -2.40
N GLY A 514 -3.90 15.85 -1.55
CA GLY A 514 -4.87 16.85 -1.96
C GLY A 514 -4.25 18.10 -2.57
N LEU A 515 -3.23 18.68 -1.91
CA LEU A 515 -2.56 19.87 -2.43
C LEU A 515 -1.49 19.54 -3.47
N GLY A 516 -0.89 18.35 -3.44
CA GLY A 516 -0.03 17.89 -4.54
C GLY A 516 -0.80 17.79 -5.86
N TRP A 517 -2.02 17.25 -5.80
CA TRP A 517 -2.95 17.28 -6.92
C TRP A 517 -3.33 18.71 -7.32
N ARG A 518 -3.82 19.55 -6.39
CA ARG A 518 -4.16 20.95 -6.68
C ARG A 518 -3.03 21.70 -7.38
N ASP A 519 -1.80 21.52 -6.91
CA ASP A 519 -0.58 22.18 -7.41
C ASP A 519 -0.07 21.62 -8.76
N GLY A 520 -0.75 20.64 -9.35
CA GLY A 520 -0.33 20.03 -10.63
C GLY A 520 0.95 19.22 -10.54
N ARG A 521 1.28 18.66 -9.36
CA ARG A 521 2.49 17.84 -9.18
C ARG A 521 2.39 16.51 -9.92
N TYR A 522 1.19 15.93 -9.92
CA TYR A 522 0.86 14.70 -10.62
C TYR A 522 -0.60 14.68 -11.06
N ARG A 523 -0.91 13.88 -12.07
CA ARG A 523 -2.26 13.54 -12.54
C ARG A 523 -2.34 12.03 -12.78
N PHE A 524 -3.55 11.48 -12.76
CA PHE A 524 -3.80 10.12 -13.25
C PHE A 524 -4.44 10.23 -14.63
N ALA A 525 -3.99 9.41 -15.58
CA ALA A 525 -4.70 9.23 -16.85
C ALA A 525 -5.96 8.37 -16.63
N ALA A 526 -6.84 8.31 -17.64
CA ALA A 526 -8.08 7.53 -17.58
C ALA A 526 -7.86 6.01 -17.39
N ASP A 527 -6.71 5.48 -17.83
CA ASP A 527 -6.30 4.10 -17.58
C ASP A 527 -5.61 3.91 -16.21
N GLY A 528 -5.50 4.97 -15.41
CA GLY A 528 -4.89 4.98 -14.09
C GLY A 528 -3.37 5.17 -14.08
N THR A 529 -2.70 5.27 -15.24
CA THR A 529 -1.25 5.52 -15.28
C THR A 529 -0.89 6.90 -14.72
N LEU A 530 0.30 7.01 -14.11
CA LEU A 530 0.73 8.23 -13.42
C LEU A 530 1.41 9.21 -14.38
N ASN A 531 0.89 10.44 -14.45
CA ASN A 531 1.55 11.55 -15.11
C ASN A 531 2.18 12.47 -14.06
N VAL A 532 3.50 12.63 -14.10
CA VAL A 532 4.25 13.45 -13.15
C VAL A 532 4.87 14.65 -13.84
N ARG A 533 4.86 15.80 -13.18
CA ARG A 533 5.30 17.08 -13.78
C ARG A 533 6.73 17.05 -14.33
N TRP A 534 7.63 16.32 -13.67
CA TRP A 534 9.04 16.22 -14.08
C TRP A 534 9.26 15.30 -15.30
N SER A 535 8.24 14.54 -15.73
CA SER A 535 8.30 13.70 -16.93
C SER A 535 7.95 14.46 -18.21
N GLU A 536 7.42 15.68 -18.10
CA GLU A 536 7.15 16.55 -19.24
C GLU A 536 8.41 17.33 -19.66
N PRO A 537 8.63 17.59 -20.97
CA PRO A 537 9.71 18.46 -21.42
C PRO A 537 9.56 19.84 -20.77
N CYS A 538 10.64 20.36 -20.19
CA CYS A 538 10.64 21.70 -19.61
C CYS A 538 10.20 22.73 -20.66
N SER A 539 9.04 23.36 -20.48
CA SER A 539 8.64 24.49 -21.31
C SER A 539 9.59 25.64 -21.02
N THR A 540 10.26 26.16 -22.05
CA THR A 540 10.99 27.42 -21.95
C THR A 540 9.97 28.52 -21.67
N PRO A 541 10.13 29.37 -20.64
CA PRO A 541 9.20 30.47 -20.41
C PRO A 541 9.09 31.30 -21.70
N ALA A 542 7.87 31.55 -22.16
CA ALA A 542 7.63 32.52 -23.21
C ALA A 542 8.19 33.87 -22.75
N ARG A 543 9.05 34.46 -23.58
CA ARG A 543 9.72 35.74 -23.31
C ARG A 543 8.75 36.91 -23.24
#